data_AF-A0A0D2IWN9-F1
#
_entry.id   AF-A0A0D2IWN9-F1
#
_cell.length_a   1.000
_cell.length_b   1.000
_cell.length_c   1.000
_cell.angle_alpha   90.00
_cell.angle_beta   90.00
_cell.angle_gamma   90.00
#
_symmetry.space_group_name_H-M   'P 1'
#
loop_
_entity.id
_entity.type
_entity.pdbx_description
1 polymer ?
#
loop_
_entity_poly.entity_id
_entity_poly.type
_entity_poly.pdbx_seq_one_letter_code
_entity_poly.pdbx_strand_id
1 'polypeptide(L)'
;MADPTTSQAPPNPNPILTPTPVPHFFSLPKELSDQILSHLTYNDLLPFRLTCHFASALVPFSELKLLRLRLKTALLADERADYEQKQMKFHNFERWARAFPHEYRTWDSGDAISNIHANFITKATHLNCYACLRKLPRECFTETQAMGSRSLGHKDGRRRFCRSCGVSKGIWEKGSTVKDARCTWIICRGCDKMRKCDPDPALKSDGVCSAACLEKVRMTTMNGSCSLQKNGGSAEPHGSKRLEIRAATAAVMSGVVNGAGILEDATPSTRANRCLRCWAINHTERAADGLMGLNLCGKCEALVDHEGFKVKE
;
A
#
# COMPACT_ATOMS: atom_id res chain seq x y z
N MET A 1 56.65 -88.41 -5.46
CA MET A 1 55.89 -87.69 -6.50
C MET A 1 54.64 -87.17 -5.82
N ALA A 2 54.64 -85.88 -5.49
CA ALA A 2 53.54 -85.21 -4.79
C ALA A 2 53.00 -84.15 -5.76
N ASP A 3 51.73 -84.30 -6.13
CA ASP A 3 51.03 -83.35 -7.00
C ASP A 3 50.62 -82.10 -6.22
N PRO A 4 50.79 -80.89 -6.79
CA PRO A 4 50.38 -79.65 -6.15
C PRO A 4 48.87 -79.45 -6.33
N THR A 5 48.14 -79.43 -5.22
CA THR A 5 46.71 -79.13 -5.18
C THR A 5 46.49 -77.63 -5.41
N THR A 6 46.14 -77.26 -6.65
CA THR A 6 45.77 -75.90 -7.04
C THR A 6 44.42 -75.52 -6.41
N SER A 7 44.49 -74.70 -5.36
CA SER A 7 43.34 -74.06 -4.71
C SER A 7 42.78 -72.94 -5.61
N GLN A 8 41.70 -73.22 -6.34
CA GLN A 8 40.93 -72.20 -7.07
C GLN A 8 40.08 -71.39 -6.09
N ALA A 9 40.33 -70.07 -6.05
CA ALA A 9 39.51 -69.11 -5.31
C ALA A 9 38.11 -68.97 -5.94
N PRO A 10 37.04 -68.83 -5.15
CA PRO A 10 35.68 -68.71 -5.67
C PRO A 10 35.50 -67.39 -6.45
N PRO A 11 34.73 -67.40 -7.56
CA PRO A 11 34.45 -66.20 -8.34
C PRO A 11 33.64 -65.19 -7.51
N ASN A 12 34.13 -63.96 -7.51
CA ASN A 12 33.60 -62.81 -6.78
C ASN A 12 32.15 -62.49 -7.24
N PRO A 13 31.14 -62.52 -6.34
CA PRO A 13 29.74 -62.36 -6.73
C PRO A 13 29.41 -60.88 -7.00
N ASN A 14 29.05 -60.61 -8.25
CA ASN A 14 28.37 -59.42 -8.78
C ASN A 14 29.07 -58.07 -8.62
N PRO A 15 29.44 -57.38 -9.72
CA PRO A 15 29.86 -55.99 -9.64
C PRO A 15 28.70 -55.18 -9.08
N ILE A 16 28.95 -54.51 -7.95
CA ILE A 16 28.06 -53.51 -7.36
C ILE A 16 27.85 -52.45 -8.44
N LEU A 17 26.71 -52.50 -9.12
CA LEU A 17 26.26 -51.44 -10.03
C LEU A 17 26.07 -50.19 -9.19
N THR A 18 27.08 -49.31 -9.20
CA THR A 18 26.95 -48.00 -8.57
C THR A 18 25.77 -47.30 -9.24
N PRO A 19 24.76 -46.87 -8.46
CA PRO A 19 23.59 -46.20 -9.03
C PRO A 19 24.08 -44.96 -9.77
N THR A 20 23.76 -44.87 -11.06
CA THR A 20 24.06 -43.70 -11.86
C THR A 20 23.42 -42.48 -11.19
N PRO A 21 24.18 -41.41 -10.92
CA PRO A 21 23.65 -40.24 -10.25
C PRO A 21 22.53 -39.65 -11.09
N VAL A 22 21.34 -39.53 -10.49
CA VAL A 22 20.19 -38.93 -11.15
C VAL A 22 20.54 -37.46 -11.44
N PRO A 23 20.47 -37.01 -12.70
CA PRO A 23 20.79 -35.62 -13.03
C PRO A 23 19.86 -34.70 -12.26
N HIS A 24 20.43 -33.76 -11.51
CA HIS A 24 19.69 -32.78 -10.74
C HIS A 24 19.96 -31.37 -11.27
N PHE A 25 19.02 -30.43 -11.09
CA PHE A 25 19.16 -29.07 -11.63
C PHE A 25 20.50 -28.41 -11.25
N PHE A 26 20.98 -28.61 -10.02
CA PHE A 26 22.23 -28.02 -9.54
C PHE A 26 23.52 -28.69 -10.09
N SER A 27 23.42 -29.76 -10.89
CA SER A 27 24.57 -30.37 -11.58
C SER A 27 24.68 -29.90 -13.03
N LEU A 28 23.81 -28.98 -13.47
CA LEU A 28 23.90 -28.39 -14.80
C LEU A 28 25.19 -27.55 -14.91
N PRO A 29 25.85 -27.56 -16.09
CA PRO A 29 26.87 -26.58 -16.42
C PRO A 29 26.39 -25.15 -16.14
N LYS A 30 27.30 -24.31 -15.67
CA LYS A 30 26.99 -22.95 -15.21
C LYS A 30 26.25 -22.16 -16.31
N GLU A 31 26.68 -22.32 -17.55
CA GLU A 31 26.13 -21.63 -18.72
C GLU A 31 24.64 -21.96 -18.93
N LEU A 32 24.25 -23.23 -18.73
CA LEU A 32 22.85 -23.64 -18.82
C LEU A 32 22.04 -23.10 -17.65
N SER A 33 22.61 -23.08 -16.45
CA SER A 33 21.94 -22.48 -15.29
C SER A 33 21.75 -20.97 -15.48
N ASP A 34 22.76 -20.25 -15.95
CA ASP A 34 22.70 -18.81 -16.23
C ASP A 34 21.66 -18.51 -17.32
N GLN A 35 21.61 -19.32 -18.38
CA GLN A 35 20.60 -19.20 -19.43
C GLN A 35 19.19 -19.40 -18.88
N ILE A 36 18.94 -20.46 -18.10
CA ILE A 36 17.62 -20.71 -17.50
C ILE A 36 17.21 -19.55 -16.58
N LEU A 37 18.12 -19.10 -15.71
CA LEU A 37 17.86 -18.00 -14.77
C LEU A 37 17.60 -16.67 -15.48
N SER A 38 18.23 -16.43 -16.64
CA SER A 38 18.03 -15.20 -17.43
C SER A 38 16.60 -15.04 -17.97
N HIS A 39 15.86 -16.14 -18.10
CA HIS A 39 14.45 -16.14 -18.53
C HIS A 39 13.46 -15.97 -17.37
N LEU A 40 13.91 -16.05 -16.11
CA LEU A 40 13.05 -15.93 -14.95
C LEU A 40 12.87 -14.46 -14.54
N THR A 41 11.67 -14.11 -14.12
CA THR A 41 11.40 -12.75 -13.64
C THR A 41 11.82 -12.59 -12.19
N TYR A 42 11.88 -11.34 -11.70
CA TYR A 42 12.05 -11.06 -10.26
C TYR A 42 11.07 -11.84 -9.37
N ASN A 43 9.84 -12.07 -9.86
CA ASN A 43 8.81 -12.78 -9.11
C ASN A 43 9.05 -14.29 -9.02
N ASP A 44 9.83 -14.86 -9.94
CA ASP A 44 10.14 -16.29 -10.00
C ASP A 44 11.47 -16.57 -9.29
N LEU A 45 12.44 -15.68 -9.47
CA LEU A 45 13.75 -15.77 -8.82
C LEU A 45 13.69 -15.65 -7.30
N LEU A 46 12.80 -14.79 -6.77
CA LEU A 46 12.65 -14.62 -5.33
C LEU A 46 12.21 -15.91 -4.60
N PRO A 47 11.11 -16.59 -4.98
CA PRO A 47 10.75 -17.86 -4.37
C PRO A 47 11.75 -18.97 -4.71
N PHE A 48 12.30 -19.01 -5.93
CA PHE A 48 13.35 -19.98 -6.29
C PHE A 48 14.53 -19.90 -5.31
N ARG A 49 15.03 -18.70 -5.04
CA ARG A 49 16.11 -18.46 -4.06
C ARG A 49 15.79 -19.02 -2.67
N LEU A 50 14.53 -18.96 -2.25
CA LEU A 50 14.08 -19.40 -0.93
C LEU A 50 13.93 -20.93 -0.81
N THR A 51 14.05 -21.68 -1.91
CA THR A 51 13.89 -23.15 -1.89
C THR A 51 15.04 -23.87 -1.18
N CYS A 52 16.29 -23.48 -1.43
CA CYS A 52 17.46 -24.11 -0.82
C CYS A 52 18.71 -23.22 -0.84
N HIS A 53 19.76 -23.65 -0.12
CA HIS A 53 21.04 -22.94 -0.07
C HIS A 53 21.72 -22.81 -1.45
N PHE A 54 21.67 -23.87 -2.29
CA PHE A 54 22.26 -23.83 -3.64
C PHE A 54 21.56 -22.81 -4.54
N ALA A 55 20.24 -22.75 -4.53
CA ALA A 55 19.49 -21.71 -5.26
C ALA A 55 19.83 -20.30 -4.76
N SER A 56 20.07 -20.15 -3.46
CA SER A 56 20.59 -18.91 -2.87
C SER A 56 22.01 -18.55 -3.28
N ALA A 57 22.87 -19.53 -3.60
CA ALA A 57 24.19 -19.26 -4.16
C ALA A 57 24.10 -18.85 -5.65
N LEU A 58 23.22 -19.50 -6.41
CA LEU A 58 23.03 -19.25 -7.85
C LEU A 58 22.43 -17.89 -8.17
N VAL A 59 21.56 -17.33 -7.31
CA VAL A 59 20.89 -16.05 -7.57
C VAL A 59 21.29 -15.02 -6.50
N PRO A 60 22.41 -14.31 -6.63
CA PRO A 60 22.90 -13.38 -5.60
C PRO A 60 21.88 -12.29 -5.21
N PHE A 61 21.91 -11.87 -3.95
CA PHE A 61 20.99 -10.83 -3.47
C PHE A 61 21.21 -9.45 -4.14
N SER A 62 22.45 -9.18 -4.60
CA SER A 62 22.79 -7.99 -5.40
C SER A 62 22.02 -7.96 -6.72
N GLU A 63 21.91 -9.09 -7.39
CA GLU A 63 21.15 -9.23 -8.63
C GLU A 63 19.65 -9.02 -8.40
N LEU A 64 19.08 -9.63 -7.36
CA LEU A 64 17.68 -9.41 -6.99
C LEU A 64 17.39 -7.93 -6.66
N LYS A 65 18.31 -7.23 -5.99
CA LYS A 65 18.20 -5.78 -5.73
C LYS A 65 18.17 -4.99 -7.03
N LEU A 66 19.06 -5.29 -7.97
CA LEU A 66 19.13 -4.62 -9.27
C LEU A 66 17.86 -4.87 -10.10
N LEU A 67 17.39 -6.12 -10.18
CA LEU A 67 16.15 -6.49 -10.84
C LEU A 67 14.94 -5.78 -10.20
N ARG A 68 14.88 -5.73 -8.87
CA ARG A 68 13.83 -5.02 -8.12
C ARG A 68 13.81 -3.54 -8.48
N LEU A 69 14.98 -2.89 -8.54
CA LEU A 69 15.10 -1.48 -8.89
C LEU A 69 14.67 -1.24 -10.35
N ARG A 70 15.19 -2.03 -11.30
CA ARG A 70 14.83 -1.94 -12.72
C ARG A 70 13.32 -2.08 -12.94
N LEU A 71 12.72 -3.11 -12.35
CA LEU A 71 11.28 -3.36 -12.47
C LEU A 71 10.45 -2.23 -11.84
N LYS A 72 10.88 -1.70 -10.68
CA LYS A 72 10.21 -0.54 -10.06
C LYS A 72 10.27 0.70 -10.97
N THR A 73 11.43 0.97 -11.58
CA THR A 73 11.61 2.09 -12.51
C THR A 73 10.77 1.92 -13.76
N ALA A 74 10.73 0.72 -14.35
CA ALA A 74 9.88 0.40 -15.49
C ALA A 74 8.40 0.64 -15.18
N LEU A 75 7.90 0.13 -14.05
CA LEU A 75 6.51 0.36 -13.62
C LEU A 75 6.17 1.84 -13.40
N LEU A 76 7.13 2.66 -12.94
CA LEU A 76 6.93 4.10 -12.80
C LEU A 76 6.89 4.82 -14.15
N ALA A 77 7.71 4.39 -15.12
CA ALA A 77 7.69 4.91 -16.48
C ALA A 77 6.38 4.56 -17.20
N ASP A 78 5.95 3.30 -17.12
CA ASP A 78 4.68 2.83 -17.69
C ASP A 78 3.47 3.57 -17.11
N GLU A 79 3.47 3.81 -15.80
CA GLU A 79 2.41 4.59 -15.15
C GLU A 79 2.38 6.04 -15.62
N ARG A 80 3.55 6.66 -15.82
CA ARG A 80 3.62 8.02 -16.36
C ARG A 80 3.05 8.07 -17.78
N ALA A 81 3.44 7.12 -18.63
CA ALA A 81 2.92 7.03 -20.00
C ALA A 81 1.40 6.80 -20.04
N ASP A 82 0.86 5.91 -19.19
CA ASP A 82 -0.60 5.68 -19.08
C ASP A 82 -1.33 6.95 -18.61
N TYR A 83 -0.75 7.68 -17.66
CA TYR A 83 -1.32 8.94 -17.19
C TYR A 83 -1.33 10.02 -18.28
N GLU A 84 -0.22 10.22 -18.98
CA GLU A 84 -0.10 11.17 -20.10
C GLU A 84 -1.09 10.84 -21.22
N GLN A 85 -1.22 9.56 -21.57
CA GLN A 85 -2.20 9.11 -22.57
C GLN A 85 -3.64 9.45 -22.14
N LYS A 86 -3.97 9.27 -20.86
CA LYS A 86 -5.29 9.62 -20.32
C LYS A 86 -5.53 11.12 -20.29
N GLN A 87 -4.50 11.92 -19.99
CA GLN A 87 -4.59 13.38 -20.05
C GLN A 87 -4.87 13.86 -21.48
N MET A 88 -4.20 13.29 -22.49
CA MET A 88 -4.49 13.60 -23.89
C MET A 88 -5.91 13.22 -24.28
N LYS A 89 -6.38 12.02 -23.89
CA LYS A 89 -7.77 11.59 -24.14
C LYS A 89 -8.78 12.52 -23.48
N PHE A 90 -8.54 12.91 -22.24
CA PHE A 90 -9.39 13.84 -21.51
C PHE A 90 -9.43 15.21 -22.20
N HIS A 91 -8.28 15.75 -22.60
CA HIS A 91 -8.21 17.03 -23.32
C HIS A 91 -8.94 16.99 -24.68
N ASN A 92 -8.76 15.90 -25.44
CA ASN A 92 -9.46 15.71 -26.72
C ASN A 92 -10.97 15.60 -26.51
N PHE A 93 -11.40 14.87 -25.48
CA PHE A 93 -12.82 14.76 -25.12
C PHE A 93 -13.39 16.11 -24.70
N GLU A 94 -12.68 16.88 -23.88
CA GLU A 94 -13.10 18.22 -23.46
C GLU A 94 -13.27 19.15 -24.67
N ARG A 95 -12.34 19.10 -25.63
CA ARG A 95 -12.44 19.86 -26.89
C ARG A 95 -13.68 19.45 -27.70
N TRP A 96 -13.93 18.15 -27.83
CA TRP A 96 -15.11 17.64 -28.54
C TRP A 96 -16.42 18.03 -27.85
N ALA A 97 -16.49 17.89 -26.52
CA ALA A 97 -17.66 18.26 -25.73
C ALA A 97 -18.01 19.75 -25.83
N ARG A 98 -17.03 20.64 -25.99
CA ARG A 98 -17.26 22.07 -26.26
C ARG A 98 -17.85 22.33 -27.65
N ALA A 99 -17.49 21.52 -28.65
CA ALA A 99 -17.99 21.67 -30.02
C ALA A 99 -19.45 21.21 -30.18
N PHE A 100 -19.92 20.28 -29.33
CA PHE A 100 -21.28 19.72 -29.37
C PHE A 100 -22.00 19.84 -28.01
N PRO A 101 -22.32 21.07 -27.54
CA PRO A 101 -22.81 21.31 -26.19
C PRO A 101 -24.24 20.81 -25.90
N HIS A 102 -25.03 20.44 -26.92
CA HIS A 102 -26.46 20.13 -26.79
C HIS A 102 -26.84 18.65 -26.98
N GLU A 103 -26.01 17.82 -27.62
CA GLU A 103 -26.37 16.41 -27.90
C GLU A 103 -26.36 15.51 -26.65
N TYR A 104 -25.77 15.98 -25.54
CA TYR A 104 -25.67 15.23 -24.29
C TYR A 104 -26.10 16.03 -23.05
N ARG A 105 -26.69 17.22 -23.23
CA ARG A 105 -27.34 17.95 -22.12
C ARG A 105 -28.75 17.39 -21.92
N THR A 106 -28.89 16.36 -21.09
CA THR A 106 -30.15 16.25 -20.34
C THR A 106 -30.22 17.48 -19.44
N TRP A 107 -31.11 18.40 -19.79
CA TRP A 107 -31.21 19.82 -19.43
C TRP A 107 -31.22 20.17 -17.92
N ASP A 108 -31.09 19.20 -17.00
CA ASP A 108 -31.26 19.42 -15.55
C ASP A 108 -30.15 18.82 -14.65
N SER A 109 -29.02 18.34 -15.20
CA SER A 109 -27.92 17.82 -14.37
C SER A 109 -26.62 18.58 -14.60
N GLY A 110 -26.41 19.65 -13.84
CA GLY A 110 -25.21 20.51 -13.91
C GLY A 110 -23.87 19.80 -13.70
N ASP A 111 -23.84 18.58 -13.11
CA ASP A 111 -22.60 17.95 -12.66
C ASP A 111 -22.45 16.43 -12.94
N ALA A 112 -23.48 15.76 -13.48
CA ALA A 112 -23.51 14.29 -13.52
C ALA A 112 -22.80 13.71 -14.76
N ILE A 113 -22.99 14.30 -15.94
CA ILE A 113 -22.46 13.76 -17.20
C ILE A 113 -20.96 14.02 -17.33
N SER A 114 -20.47 15.18 -16.89
CA SER A 114 -19.03 15.46 -16.76
C SER A 114 -18.34 14.47 -15.82
N ASN A 115 -18.99 14.08 -14.71
CA ASN A 115 -18.47 13.07 -13.78
C ASN A 115 -18.48 11.64 -14.33
N ILE A 116 -19.50 11.24 -15.09
CA ILE A 116 -19.59 9.89 -15.67
C ILE A 116 -18.48 9.70 -16.72
N HIS A 117 -18.30 10.67 -17.62
CA HIS A 117 -17.24 10.60 -18.63
C HIS A 117 -15.84 10.82 -18.03
N ALA A 118 -15.67 11.72 -17.06
CA ALA A 118 -14.40 11.88 -16.35
C ALA A 118 -14.01 10.60 -15.63
N ASN A 119 -14.93 9.94 -14.92
CA ASN A 119 -14.65 8.66 -14.29
C ASN A 119 -14.40 7.57 -15.32
N PHE A 120 -15.12 7.49 -16.43
CA PHE A 120 -14.88 6.43 -17.42
C PHE A 120 -13.53 6.59 -18.14
N ILE A 121 -13.19 7.81 -18.56
CA ILE A 121 -11.97 8.11 -19.33
C ILE A 121 -10.72 8.08 -18.44
N THR A 122 -10.82 8.57 -17.20
CA THR A 122 -9.65 8.73 -16.32
C THR A 122 -9.47 7.61 -15.30
N LYS A 123 -10.48 6.77 -15.05
CA LYS A 123 -10.36 5.68 -14.08
C LYS A 123 -9.37 4.63 -14.57
N ALA A 124 -8.31 4.48 -13.81
CA ALA A 124 -7.35 3.40 -14.03
C ALA A 124 -8.01 2.04 -13.75
N THR A 125 -8.06 1.17 -14.77
CA THR A 125 -8.50 -0.23 -14.65
C THR A 125 -7.47 -1.09 -13.92
N HIS A 126 -6.20 -0.75 -14.09
CA HIS A 126 -5.07 -1.40 -13.45
C HIS A 126 -4.20 -0.38 -12.73
N LEU A 127 -3.58 -0.80 -11.63
CA LEU A 127 -2.66 0.00 -10.83
C LEU A 127 -1.42 -0.82 -10.51
N ASN A 128 -0.30 -0.12 -10.30
CA ASN A 128 0.95 -0.75 -9.90
C ASN A 128 1.02 -0.90 -8.38
N CYS A 129 1.35 -2.10 -7.91
CA CYS A 129 1.73 -2.37 -6.52
C CYS A 129 3.26 -2.32 -6.41
N TYR A 130 3.79 -1.33 -5.70
CA TYR A 130 5.25 -1.15 -5.55
C TYR A 130 5.86 -2.05 -4.46
N ALA A 131 5.02 -2.75 -3.69
CA ALA A 131 5.47 -3.73 -2.73
C ALA A 131 5.85 -5.08 -3.40
N CYS A 132 4.97 -5.62 -4.25
CA CYS A 132 5.21 -6.85 -5.03
C CYS A 132 5.69 -6.61 -6.46
N LEU A 133 5.75 -5.37 -6.92
CA LEU A 133 6.16 -4.99 -8.28
C LEU A 133 5.33 -5.67 -9.37
N ARG A 134 4.00 -5.63 -9.22
CA ARG A 134 3.06 -6.14 -10.23
C ARG A 134 2.03 -5.08 -10.59
N LYS A 135 1.64 -5.07 -11.86
CA LYS A 135 0.45 -4.36 -12.36
C LYS A 135 -0.76 -5.26 -12.10
N LEU A 136 -1.70 -4.78 -11.32
CA LEU A 136 -2.85 -5.55 -10.85
C LEU A 136 -4.15 -4.79 -11.15
N PRO A 137 -5.29 -5.47 -11.27
CA PRO A 137 -6.58 -4.82 -11.37
C PRO A 137 -6.85 -3.88 -10.18
N ARG A 138 -7.60 -2.80 -10.41
CA ARG A 138 -7.88 -1.74 -9.41
C ARG A 138 -8.51 -2.31 -8.13
N GLU A 139 -9.36 -3.32 -8.25
CA GLU A 139 -10.06 -4.01 -7.16
C GLU A 139 -9.12 -4.75 -6.19
N CYS A 140 -7.87 -5.00 -6.59
CA CYS A 140 -6.83 -5.53 -5.70
C CYS A 140 -6.30 -4.48 -4.71
N PHE A 141 -6.72 -3.23 -4.82
CA PHE A 141 -6.33 -2.11 -3.98
C PHE A 141 -7.52 -1.64 -3.15
N THR A 142 -7.27 -1.05 -1.99
CA THR A 142 -8.32 -0.30 -1.26
C THR A 142 -8.59 1.01 -1.97
N GLU A 143 -9.77 1.60 -1.81
CA GLU A 143 -10.11 2.89 -2.39
C GLU A 143 -9.10 3.97 -2.05
N THR A 144 -8.63 3.99 -0.80
CA THR A 144 -7.60 4.92 -0.32
C THR A 144 -6.26 4.79 -1.05
N GLN A 145 -5.95 3.60 -1.59
CA GLN A 145 -4.78 3.40 -2.46
C GLN A 145 -5.09 3.70 -3.92
N ALA A 146 -6.34 3.64 -4.35
CA ALA A 146 -6.76 3.81 -5.73
C ALA A 146 -7.25 5.25 -6.07
N MET A 147 -7.43 6.09 -5.07
CA MET A 147 -7.95 7.47 -5.16
C MET A 147 -7.06 8.48 -4.41
N GLY A 148 -7.40 9.76 -4.51
CA GLY A 148 -6.79 10.85 -3.74
C GLY A 148 -5.33 11.12 -4.12
N SER A 149 -4.43 11.20 -3.15
CA SER A 149 -3.01 11.48 -3.45
C SER A 149 -2.26 10.28 -4.03
N ARG A 150 -2.87 9.09 -4.02
CA ARG A 150 -2.28 7.82 -4.47
C ARG A 150 -2.85 7.33 -5.80
N SER A 151 -3.85 7.99 -6.38
CA SER A 151 -4.33 7.65 -7.73
C SER A 151 -3.23 7.78 -8.79
N LEU A 152 -3.53 7.25 -9.97
CA LEU A 152 -2.66 7.32 -11.14
C LEU A 152 -2.18 8.75 -11.39
N GLY A 153 -0.87 8.95 -11.55
CA GLY A 153 -0.28 10.26 -11.83
C GLY A 153 -0.12 11.20 -10.62
N HIS A 154 -0.58 10.82 -9.43
CA HIS A 154 -0.43 11.66 -8.24
C HIS A 154 0.88 11.43 -7.48
N LYS A 155 1.27 12.41 -6.66
CA LYS A 155 2.54 12.47 -5.93
C LYS A 155 2.86 11.23 -5.07
N ASP A 156 1.85 10.60 -4.48
CA ASP A 156 2.01 9.43 -3.61
C ASP A 156 1.72 8.10 -4.32
N GLY A 157 1.46 8.12 -5.63
CA GLY A 157 1.19 6.90 -6.42
C GLY A 157 2.31 5.85 -6.29
N ARG A 158 3.57 6.30 -6.22
CA ARG A 158 4.76 5.47 -6.00
C ARG A 158 4.80 4.70 -4.67
N ARG A 159 3.92 5.03 -3.72
CA ARG A 159 3.78 4.39 -2.41
C ARG A 159 2.62 3.39 -2.35
N ARG A 160 1.93 3.14 -3.48
CA ARG A 160 0.82 2.19 -3.54
C ARG A 160 1.27 0.75 -3.28
N PHE A 161 0.38 0.00 -2.63
CA PHE A 161 0.50 -1.43 -2.43
C PHE A 161 -0.89 -2.08 -2.53
N CYS A 162 -0.94 -3.34 -2.99
CA CYS A 162 -2.17 -4.12 -3.07
C CYS A 162 -2.58 -4.66 -1.69
N ARG A 163 -3.84 -5.08 -1.56
CA ARG A 163 -4.39 -5.64 -0.31
C ARG A 163 -3.56 -6.80 0.23
N SER A 164 -3.17 -7.73 -0.65
CA SER A 164 -2.34 -8.88 -0.27
C SER A 164 -0.98 -8.46 0.32
N CYS A 165 -0.32 -7.47 -0.28
CA CYS A 165 0.93 -6.92 0.27
C CYS A 165 0.71 -6.15 1.57
N GLY A 166 -0.41 -5.43 1.69
CA GLY A 166 -0.74 -4.70 2.91
C GLY A 166 -0.80 -5.62 4.13
N VAL A 167 -1.40 -6.80 3.97
CA VAL A 167 -1.51 -7.82 5.02
C VAL A 167 -0.21 -8.60 5.20
N SER A 168 0.32 -9.21 4.13
CA SER A 168 1.47 -10.12 4.24
C SER A 168 2.76 -9.43 4.69
N LYS A 169 2.91 -8.14 4.39
CA LYS A 169 4.07 -7.35 4.84
C LYS A 169 3.83 -6.61 6.16
N GLY A 170 2.68 -6.82 6.81
CA GLY A 170 2.34 -6.14 8.07
C GLY A 170 2.26 -4.62 7.95
N ILE A 171 1.96 -4.08 6.76
CA ILE A 171 1.77 -2.63 6.58
C ILE A 171 0.51 -2.20 7.33
N TRP A 172 -0.47 -3.10 7.41
CA TRP A 172 -1.63 -2.94 8.26
C TRP A 172 -1.56 -3.87 9.47
N GLU A 173 -1.94 -3.34 10.62
CA GLU A 173 -1.91 -4.07 11.88
C GLU A 173 -3.00 -5.16 11.95
N LYS A 174 -2.67 -6.31 12.52
CA LYS A 174 -3.62 -7.40 12.71
C LYS A 174 -4.70 -7.02 13.72
N GLY A 175 -5.95 -7.22 13.34
CA GLY A 175 -7.14 -6.81 14.08
C GLY A 175 -7.65 -5.42 13.73
N SER A 176 -6.91 -4.67 12.90
CA SER A 176 -7.38 -3.37 12.43
C SER A 176 -8.51 -3.52 11.39
N THR A 177 -9.36 -2.50 11.33
CA THR A 177 -10.42 -2.39 10.32
C THR A 177 -10.04 -1.37 9.26
N VAL A 178 -10.23 -1.72 7.99
CA VAL A 178 -9.98 -0.85 6.84
C VAL A 178 -11.32 -0.53 6.17
N LYS A 179 -11.70 0.75 6.12
CA LYS A 179 -12.91 1.20 5.42
C LYS A 179 -12.61 1.37 3.93
N ASP A 180 -13.49 0.84 3.08
CA ASP A 180 -13.35 0.82 1.61
C ASP A 180 -14.72 1.05 0.97
N ALA A 181 -15.02 2.28 0.52
CA ALA A 181 -16.31 2.77 0.00
C ALA A 181 -17.58 2.22 0.67
N ARG A 182 -17.96 1.00 0.28
CA ARG A 182 -19.22 0.31 0.62
C ARG A 182 -19.03 -0.79 1.67
N CYS A 183 -17.80 -1.09 2.05
CA CYS A 183 -17.44 -2.25 2.86
C CYS A 183 -16.46 -1.85 3.95
N THR A 184 -16.62 -2.42 5.16
CA THR A 184 -15.54 -2.45 6.15
C THR A 184 -14.85 -3.80 6.03
N TRP A 185 -13.54 -3.79 5.90
CA TRP A 185 -12.70 -4.98 5.92
C TRP A 185 -12.02 -5.10 7.27
N ILE A 186 -11.72 -6.33 7.69
CA ILE A 186 -10.96 -6.62 8.90
C ILE A 186 -9.75 -7.46 8.52
N ILE A 187 -8.63 -7.17 9.17
CA ILE A 187 -7.40 -7.95 9.01
C ILE A 187 -7.37 -8.95 10.14
N CYS A 188 -7.83 -10.17 9.86
CA CYS A 188 -8.11 -11.15 10.90
C CYS A 188 -6.83 -11.58 11.65
N ARG A 189 -6.84 -11.49 12.98
CA ARG A 189 -5.74 -11.98 13.85
C ARG A 189 -5.51 -13.49 13.77
N GLY A 190 -6.55 -14.27 13.48
CA GLY A 190 -6.48 -15.74 13.50
C GLY A 190 -6.07 -16.39 12.18
N CYS A 191 -6.32 -15.76 11.04
CA CYS A 191 -5.97 -16.32 9.73
C CYS A 191 -5.08 -15.43 8.86
N ASP A 192 -4.69 -14.25 9.34
CA ASP A 192 -3.81 -13.30 8.65
C ASP A 192 -4.28 -12.97 7.22
N LYS A 193 -5.60 -12.89 7.05
CA LYS A 193 -6.25 -12.52 5.79
C LYS A 193 -7.17 -11.33 5.99
N MET A 194 -7.22 -10.47 4.97
CA MET A 194 -8.21 -9.41 4.89
C MET A 194 -9.55 -10.03 4.46
N ARG A 195 -10.58 -9.88 5.29
CA ARG A 195 -11.93 -10.37 5.02
C ARG A 195 -12.92 -9.22 5.11
N LYS A 196 -14.00 -9.32 4.34
CA LYS A 196 -15.13 -8.41 4.53
C LYS A 196 -15.67 -8.66 5.93
N CYS A 197 -15.85 -7.60 6.71
CA CYS A 197 -16.36 -7.72 8.06
C CYS A 197 -17.84 -8.06 7.99
N ASP A 198 -18.22 -9.17 8.63
CA ASP A 198 -19.63 -9.47 8.89
C ASP A 198 -20.20 -8.45 9.88
N PRO A 199 -21.54 -8.27 9.91
CA PRO A 199 -22.18 -7.27 10.76
C PRO A 199 -22.07 -7.54 12.26
N ASP A 200 -21.60 -8.72 12.68
CA ASP A 200 -21.43 -9.06 14.09
C ASP A 200 -20.42 -8.12 14.79
N PRO A 201 -20.88 -7.26 15.71
CA PRO A 201 -20.01 -6.30 16.39
C PRO A 201 -18.93 -6.96 17.26
N ALA A 202 -19.19 -8.16 17.79
CA ALA A 202 -18.28 -8.85 18.73
C ALA A 202 -17.02 -9.35 18.00
N LEU A 203 -17.19 -9.99 16.85
CA LEU A 203 -16.06 -10.44 16.02
C LEU A 203 -15.21 -9.26 15.54
N LYS A 204 -15.86 -8.13 15.25
CA LYS A 204 -15.19 -6.90 14.85
C LYS A 204 -14.34 -6.30 15.97
N SER A 205 -14.86 -6.23 17.20
CA SER A 205 -14.08 -5.71 18.35
C SER A 205 -12.87 -6.59 18.65
N ASP A 206 -12.98 -7.89 18.43
CA ASP A 206 -11.89 -8.84 18.68
C ASP A 206 -10.87 -8.91 17.54
N GLY A 207 -11.11 -8.20 16.42
CA GLY A 207 -10.16 -8.19 15.31
C GLY A 207 -10.17 -9.49 14.48
N VAL A 208 -11.27 -10.24 14.48
CA VAL A 208 -11.36 -11.58 13.85
C VAL A 208 -12.49 -11.68 12.83
N CYS A 209 -12.34 -12.56 11.84
CA CYS A 209 -13.31 -12.70 10.76
C CYS A 209 -14.33 -13.84 10.95
N SER A 210 -14.21 -14.64 12.00
CA SER A 210 -15.09 -15.80 12.26
C SER A 210 -14.86 -16.32 13.68
N ALA A 211 -15.84 -17.05 14.22
CA ALA A 211 -15.71 -17.75 15.50
C ALA A 211 -14.53 -18.74 15.53
N ALA A 212 -14.26 -19.43 14.41
CA ALA A 212 -13.10 -20.31 14.29
C ALA A 212 -11.76 -19.56 14.42
N CYS A 213 -11.69 -18.32 13.90
CA CYS A 213 -10.51 -17.48 14.08
C CYS A 213 -10.40 -16.92 15.49
N LEU A 214 -11.53 -16.63 16.15
CA LEU A 214 -11.55 -16.23 17.55
C LEU A 214 -10.95 -17.31 18.44
N GLU A 215 -11.36 -18.57 18.23
CA GLU A 215 -10.85 -19.69 19.01
C GLU A 215 -9.35 -19.91 18.79
N LYS A 216 -8.88 -19.79 17.54
CA LYS A 216 -7.43 -19.84 17.24
C LYS A 216 -6.63 -18.76 17.96
N VAL A 217 -7.16 -17.53 18.02
CA VAL A 217 -6.52 -16.43 18.75
C VAL A 217 -6.47 -16.75 20.25
N ARG A 218 -7.56 -17.24 20.85
CA ARG A 218 -7.60 -17.65 22.26
C ARG A 218 -6.56 -18.72 22.58
N MET A 219 -6.48 -19.76 21.76
CA MET A 219 -5.50 -20.85 21.92
C MET A 219 -4.05 -20.33 21.82
N THR A 220 -3.79 -19.39 20.91
CA THR A 220 -2.46 -18.79 20.76
C THR A 220 -2.09 -17.91 21.95
N THR A 221 -3.05 -17.17 22.51
CA THR A 221 -2.84 -16.36 23.71
C THR A 221 -2.56 -17.24 24.94
N MET A 222 -3.28 -18.34 25.11
CA MET A 222 -3.06 -19.28 26.23
C MET A 222 -1.71 -20.00 26.15
N ASN A 223 -1.26 -20.35 24.94
CA ASN A 223 0.04 -21.01 24.76
C ASN A 223 1.22 -20.02 24.80
N GLY A 224 0.99 -18.74 24.45
CA GLY A 224 2.00 -17.70 24.40
C GLY A 224 2.35 -17.06 25.76
N SER A 225 1.52 -17.25 26.78
CA SER A 225 1.73 -16.66 28.12
C SER A 225 2.82 -17.32 28.96
N CYS A 226 3.58 -18.30 28.43
CA CYS A 226 4.57 -19.06 29.20
C CYS A 226 6.06 -18.73 28.90
N SER A 227 6.39 -17.72 28.09
CA SER A 227 7.79 -17.50 27.64
C SER A 227 8.34 -16.07 27.69
N LEU A 228 7.68 -15.11 28.35
CA LEU A 228 8.27 -13.79 28.64
C LEU A 228 8.16 -13.43 30.12
N GLN A 229 8.99 -14.09 30.94
CA GLN A 229 9.46 -13.50 32.19
C GLN A 229 10.98 -13.66 32.29
N LYS A 230 11.63 -12.57 32.72
CA LYS A 230 13.08 -12.35 32.92
C LYS A 230 13.85 -11.85 31.70
N ASN A 231 13.71 -10.55 31.44
CA ASN A 231 14.86 -9.67 31.67
C ASN A 231 14.33 -8.34 32.23
N GLY A 232 14.66 -8.12 33.50
CA GLY A 232 14.24 -6.95 34.27
C GLY A 232 14.89 -5.68 33.75
N GLY A 233 14.06 -4.72 33.41
CA GLY A 233 14.40 -3.32 33.29
C GLY A 233 13.20 -2.54 33.81
N SER A 234 13.32 -2.04 35.03
CA SER A 234 12.34 -1.20 35.71
C SER A 234 11.95 -0.02 34.82
N ALA A 235 10.70 0.02 34.37
CA ALA A 235 10.08 1.22 33.80
C ALA A 235 8.63 1.32 34.31
N GLU A 236 8.31 2.53 34.74
CA GLU A 236 7.13 2.96 35.49
C GLU A 236 5.76 2.67 34.84
N PRO A 237 4.68 2.69 35.64
CA PRO A 237 3.34 2.34 35.17
C PRO A 237 2.68 3.54 34.48
N HIS A 238 2.79 3.63 33.15
CA HIS A 238 1.91 4.53 32.41
C HIS A 238 0.56 3.86 32.12
N GLY A 239 -0.44 4.37 32.85
CA GLY A 239 -1.82 3.99 32.77
C GLY A 239 -2.42 4.06 31.37
N SER A 240 -3.24 3.04 31.12
CA SER A 240 -4.19 2.90 30.03
C SER A 240 -5.00 4.18 29.78
N LYS A 241 -4.67 4.93 28.72
CA LYS A 241 -5.58 5.89 28.10
C LYS A 241 -6.18 5.29 26.84
N ARG A 242 -7.26 4.57 27.10
CA ARG A 242 -8.38 4.28 26.20
C ARG A 242 -8.81 5.59 25.52
N LEU A 243 -8.45 5.78 24.24
CA LEU A 243 -8.97 6.89 23.45
C LEU A 243 -10.34 6.49 22.90
N GLU A 244 -11.39 7.00 23.56
CA GLU A 244 -12.70 7.14 22.97
C GLU A 244 -12.63 8.19 21.85
N ILE A 245 -12.86 7.76 20.61
CA ILE A 245 -13.33 8.63 19.54
C ILE A 245 -14.55 7.96 18.93
N ARG A 246 -15.73 8.36 19.41
CA ARG A 246 -17.00 8.21 18.69
C ARG A 246 -17.73 9.55 18.73
N ALA A 247 -18.39 9.82 17.59
CA ALA A 247 -19.49 10.74 17.36
C ALA A 247 -19.18 12.24 17.19
N ALA A 248 -19.00 12.64 15.92
CA ALA A 248 -19.67 13.83 15.37
C ALA A 248 -19.82 13.62 13.86
N THR A 249 -20.90 12.95 13.46
CA THR A 249 -21.36 12.89 12.06
C THR A 249 -22.89 12.88 12.09
N ALA A 250 -23.48 14.06 12.29
CA ALA A 250 -24.86 14.39 11.94
C ALA A 250 -25.10 15.89 12.20
N ALA A 251 -25.90 16.52 11.32
CA ALA A 251 -26.21 17.95 11.20
C ALA A 251 -25.07 18.76 10.53
N VAL A 252 -25.26 19.46 9.40
CA VAL A 252 -26.36 20.38 9.08
C VAL A 252 -26.53 20.50 7.55
N MET A 253 -27.77 20.30 7.09
CA MET A 253 -28.37 20.98 5.95
C MET A 253 -29.60 21.69 6.51
N SER A 254 -29.56 23.03 6.59
CA SER A 254 -30.67 24.00 6.45
C SER A 254 -30.46 25.28 7.28
N GLY A 255 -30.59 26.42 6.60
CA GLY A 255 -31.42 27.56 7.03
C GLY A 255 -30.89 28.59 8.05
N VAL A 256 -30.61 29.80 7.55
CA VAL A 256 -30.90 31.18 8.06
C VAL A 256 -31.75 31.22 9.37
N VAL A 257 -31.47 32.00 10.45
CA VAL A 257 -31.52 33.47 10.65
C VAL A 257 -30.95 33.85 12.05
N ASN A 258 -30.25 35.00 12.13
CA ASN A 258 -29.96 35.95 13.25
C ASN A 258 -29.68 35.51 14.71
N GLY A 259 -28.68 36.18 15.31
CA GLY A 259 -28.63 36.43 16.76
C GLY A 259 -27.22 36.56 17.33
N ALA A 260 -26.91 37.73 17.88
CA ALA A 260 -25.61 38.10 18.46
C ALA A 260 -25.23 37.32 19.73
N GLY A 261 -23.92 37.21 20.00
CA GLY A 261 -23.40 37.14 21.37
C GLY A 261 -22.26 36.16 21.66
N ILE A 262 -21.10 36.75 21.99
CA ILE A 262 -20.11 36.32 23.00
C ILE A 262 -19.04 35.29 22.56
N LEU A 263 -17.79 35.78 22.61
CA LEU A 263 -16.52 35.07 22.48
C LEU A 263 -16.33 34.03 23.60
N GLU A 264 -15.78 32.86 23.28
CA GLU A 264 -14.54 32.33 23.89
C GLU A 264 -14.09 31.00 23.24
N ASP A 265 -12.77 30.91 23.01
CA ASP A 265 -11.94 29.74 22.69
C ASP A 265 -12.33 28.80 21.53
N ALA A 266 -12.14 29.30 20.31
CA ALA A 266 -12.04 28.46 19.12
C ALA A 266 -10.63 27.82 19.01
N THR A 267 -10.51 26.54 19.32
CA THR A 267 -9.34 25.73 18.96
C THR A 267 -9.15 25.71 17.42
N PRO A 268 -7.98 26.11 16.88
CA PRO A 268 -7.80 26.19 15.43
C PRO A 268 -7.38 24.83 14.87
N SER A 269 -8.35 24.00 14.48
CA SER A 269 -8.08 22.70 13.84
C SER A 269 -8.88 22.51 12.55
N THR A 270 -8.91 23.55 11.70
CA THR A 270 -9.29 23.38 10.30
C THR A 270 -8.24 24.07 9.42
N ARG A 271 -7.95 23.47 8.27
CA ARG A 271 -6.94 23.91 7.30
C ARG A 271 -7.16 25.36 6.81
N ALA A 272 -8.38 25.88 7.01
CA ALA A 272 -8.82 27.22 6.64
C ALA A 272 -8.24 28.32 7.54
N ASN A 273 -7.84 28.02 8.79
CA ASN A 273 -7.44 29.04 9.76
C ASN A 273 -5.91 29.15 9.93
N ARG A 274 -5.13 28.72 8.92
CA ARG A 274 -3.65 28.65 9.02
C ARG A 274 -2.99 29.67 8.10
N CYS A 275 -1.95 30.33 8.61
CA CYS A 275 -1.13 31.24 7.82
C CYS A 275 -0.44 30.51 6.66
N LEU A 276 -0.81 30.84 5.43
CA LEU A 276 -0.29 30.18 4.23
C LEU A 276 1.21 30.38 4.04
N ARG A 277 1.74 31.57 4.37
CA ARG A 277 3.17 31.90 4.19
C ARG A 277 4.05 31.15 5.19
N CYS A 278 3.71 31.17 6.48
CA CYS A 278 4.45 30.39 7.51
C CYS A 278 4.38 28.89 7.26
N TRP A 279 3.24 28.40 6.79
CA TRP A 279 3.06 27.00 6.44
C TRP A 279 3.90 26.59 5.22
N ALA A 280 3.97 27.44 4.20
CA ALA A 280 4.77 27.20 3.00
C ALA A 280 6.28 27.19 3.27
N ILE A 281 6.75 28.03 4.20
CA ILE A 281 8.19 28.14 4.51
C ILE A 281 8.64 26.97 5.39
N ASN A 282 7.95 26.71 6.51
CA ASN A 282 8.45 25.77 7.54
C ASN A 282 7.37 24.85 8.13
N HIS A 283 6.18 24.74 7.52
CA HIS A 283 5.05 23.96 8.09
C HIS A 283 4.71 24.31 9.54
N THR A 284 4.95 25.57 9.95
CA THR A 284 4.62 26.03 11.30
C THR A 284 3.13 26.34 11.37
N GLU A 285 2.44 25.75 12.35
CA GLU A 285 1.02 25.98 12.60
C GLU A 285 0.83 27.34 13.29
N ARG A 286 0.75 28.40 12.49
CA ARG A 286 0.30 29.73 12.96
C ARG A 286 -1.11 30.02 12.49
N ALA A 287 -1.92 30.62 13.34
CA ALA A 287 -3.26 31.08 12.98
C ALA A 287 -3.18 32.15 11.89
N ALA A 288 -4.13 32.15 10.96
CA ALA A 288 -4.31 33.23 10.00
C ALA A 288 -5.11 34.38 10.63
N ASP A 289 -4.49 35.08 11.57
CA ASP A 289 -5.08 36.16 12.37
C ASP A 289 -4.84 37.57 11.78
N GLY A 290 -4.43 37.65 10.51
CA GLY A 290 -4.27 38.91 9.80
C GLY A 290 -5.59 39.65 9.58
N LEU A 291 -5.53 40.98 9.64
CA LEU A 291 -6.69 41.87 9.57
C LEU A 291 -7.22 42.03 8.13
N MET A 292 -6.43 41.76 7.10
CA MET A 292 -6.83 41.89 5.69
C MET A 292 -7.51 40.63 5.13
N GLY A 293 -7.71 39.58 5.94
CA GLY A 293 -8.42 38.37 5.50
C GLY A 293 -7.68 37.53 4.45
N LEU A 294 -6.36 37.74 4.28
CA LEU A 294 -5.53 37.08 3.26
C LEU A 294 -5.04 35.67 3.64
N ASN A 295 -5.62 35.04 4.65
CA ASN A 295 -5.13 33.80 5.25
C ASN A 295 -3.63 33.86 5.65
N LEU A 296 -3.19 35.01 6.15
CA LEU A 296 -1.85 35.25 6.69
C LEU A 296 -1.94 35.50 8.20
N CYS A 297 -0.88 35.17 8.94
CA CYS A 297 -0.75 35.66 10.31
C CYS A 297 -0.31 37.13 10.28
N GLY A 298 -0.59 37.90 11.35
CA GLY A 298 -0.28 39.33 11.40
C GLY A 298 1.18 39.68 11.06
N LYS A 299 2.15 38.82 11.43
CA LYS A 299 3.57 39.02 11.07
C LYS A 299 3.84 38.88 9.57
N CYS A 300 3.17 37.96 8.89
CA CYS A 300 3.35 37.76 7.45
C CYS A 300 2.61 38.80 6.63
N GLU A 301 1.52 39.34 7.18
CA GLU A 301 0.74 40.42 6.60
C GLU A 301 1.50 41.75 6.63
N ALA A 302 2.11 42.11 7.76
CA ALA A 302 2.95 43.30 7.87
C ALA A 302 4.13 43.31 6.87
N LEU A 303 4.63 42.14 6.48
CA LEU A 303 5.67 42.03 5.45
C LEU A 303 5.16 42.35 4.04
N VAL A 304 3.87 42.11 3.77
CA VAL A 304 3.24 42.48 2.49
C VAL A 304 3.08 44.00 2.40
N ASP A 305 2.72 44.64 3.53
CA ASP A 305 2.59 46.11 3.59
C ASP A 305 3.92 46.83 3.39
N HIS A 306 5.03 46.26 3.89
CA HIS A 306 6.35 46.85 3.70
C HIS A 306 6.96 46.60 2.31
N GLU A 307 6.54 45.55 1.61
CA GLU A 307 7.07 45.22 0.27
C GLU A 307 6.41 46.00 -0.87
N GLY A 308 5.48 46.92 -0.58
CA GLY A 308 5.02 48.00 -1.46
C GLY A 308 4.90 47.58 -2.92
N PHE A 309 3.77 46.94 -3.26
CA PHE A 309 3.39 46.58 -4.63
C PHE A 309 3.46 47.84 -5.54
N LYS A 310 4.63 48.12 -6.12
CA LYS A 310 4.75 49.04 -7.24
C LYS A 310 4.18 48.32 -8.45
N VAL A 311 2.88 48.50 -8.66
CA VAL A 311 2.26 48.24 -9.96
C VAL A 311 2.97 49.16 -10.95
N LYS A 312 3.78 48.59 -11.83
CA LYS A 312 4.27 49.31 -13.01
C LYS A 312 3.07 49.51 -13.92
N GLU A 313 2.65 50.76 -14.08
CA GLU A 313 1.85 51.21 -15.23
C GLU A 313 2.62 50.98 -16.55
#